data_AF-A0A1W1HGW0-F1
#
_entry.id   AF-A0A1W1HGW0-F1
#
_cell.length_a   1.000
_cell.length_b   1.000
_cell.length_c   1.000
_cell.angle_alpha   90.00
_cell.angle_beta   90.00
_cell.angle_gamma   90.00
#
_symmetry.space_group_name_H-M   'P 1'
#
loop_
_entity.id
_entity.type
_entity.pdbx_description
1 polymer ?
#
loop_
_entity_poly.entity_id
_entity_poly.type
_entity_poly.pdbx_seq_one_letter_code
_entity_poly.pdbx_strand_id
1 'polypeptide(L)' 'MLNSDVENKQSIMKKEKMVEQDILRPDQVKAFSLKDNHSIKKVTVDHYGINTEIFDDLIADANEVSDAIYYGIKE' A
#
# COMPACT_ATOMS: atom_id res chain seq x y z
N MET A 1 -7.52 -3.59 7.16
CA MET A 1 -7.18 -3.63 8.59
C MET A 1 -6.12 -4.68 8.83
N LEU A 2 -4.94 -4.27 9.30
CA LEU A 2 -3.85 -5.18 9.64
C LEU A 2 -4.02 -5.81 11.04
N ASN A 3 -5.23 -5.74 11.60
CA ASN A 3 -5.52 -6.32 12.90
C ASN A 3 -5.82 -7.81 12.77
N SER A 4 -5.09 -8.65 13.52
CA SER A 4 -5.31 -10.09 13.58
C SER A 4 -6.17 -10.52 14.78
N ASP A 5 -6.72 -9.57 15.54
CA ASP A 5 -7.68 -9.86 16.61
C ASP A 5 -9.06 -10.18 16.03
N VAL A 6 -9.35 -11.49 15.93
CA VAL A 6 -10.65 -12.03 15.56
C VAL A 6 -11.15 -12.96 16.66
N GLU A 7 -12.44 -12.90 17.00
CA GLU A 7 -13.03 -13.63 18.15
C GLU A 7 -12.73 -15.13 18.14
N ASN A 8 -12.59 -15.75 16.96
CA ASN A 8 -12.36 -17.19 16.81
C ASN A 8 -10.91 -17.54 16.39
N LYS A 9 -9.93 -16.67 16.66
CA LYS A 9 -8.52 -16.82 16.23
C LYS A 9 -7.97 -18.22 16.49
N GLN A 10 -8.06 -18.71 17.73
CA GLN A 10 -7.50 -20.02 18.09
C GLN A 10 -8.19 -21.20 17.37
N SER A 11 -9.52 -21.14 17.22
CA SER A 11 -10.30 -22.16 16.53
C SER A 11 -9.94 -22.24 15.05
N ILE A 12 -9.75 -21.08 14.40
CA ILE A 12 -9.32 -20.96 13.01
C ILE A 12 -7.89 -21.51 12.84
N MET A 13 -6.95 -21.07 13.69
CA MET A 13 -5.56 -21.54 13.65
C MET A 13 -5.47 -23.06 13.80
N LYS A 14 -6.23 -23.64 14.74
CA LYS A 14 -6.24 -25.08 14.98
C LYS A 14 -6.82 -25.86 13.80
N LYS A 15 -7.89 -25.35 13.18
CA LYS A 15 -8.53 -25.98 12.02
C LYS A 15 -7.60 -25.98 10.80
N GLU A 16 -6.93 -24.87 10.55
CA GLU A 16 -6.07 -24.66 9.39
C GLU A 16 -4.59 -25.07 9.64
N LYS A 17 -4.30 -25.64 10.81
CA LYS A 17 -2.94 -26.06 11.23
C LYS A 17 -1.91 -24.92 11.20
N MET A 18 -2.37 -23.70 11.45
CA MET A 18 -1.50 -22.51 11.50
C MET A 18 -0.80 -22.39 12.85
N VAL A 19 0.43 -21.94 12.83
CA VAL A 19 1.22 -21.54 14.00
C VAL A 19 1.26 -20.01 14.11
N GLU A 20 1.61 -19.48 15.29
CA GLU A 20 1.68 -18.01 15.49
C GLU A 20 2.67 -17.33 14.53
N GLN A 21 3.68 -18.07 14.07
CA GLN A 21 4.68 -17.61 13.10
C GLN A 21 4.10 -17.39 11.69
N ASP A 22 2.97 -18.04 11.39
CA ASP A 22 2.25 -17.85 10.12
C ASP A 22 1.41 -16.56 10.12
N ILE A 23 1.26 -15.92 11.28
CA ILE A 23 0.50 -14.68 11.43
C ILE A 23 1.41 -13.49 11.13
N LEU A 24 1.07 -12.77 10.06
CA LEU A 24 1.71 -11.51 9.70
C LEU A 24 1.45 -10.47 10.78
N ARG A 25 2.51 -10.04 11.46
CA ARG A 25 2.44 -8.94 12.41
C ARG A 25 2.48 -7.59 11.67
N PRO A 26 1.77 -6.55 12.14
CA PRO A 26 1.75 -5.25 11.47
C PRO A 26 3.12 -4.62 11.24
N ASP A 27 4.06 -4.80 12.18
CA ASP A 27 5.45 -4.31 12.10
C ASP A 27 6.27 -4.99 10.99
N GLN A 28 5.84 -6.16 10.53
CA GLN A 28 6.47 -6.89 9.43
C GLN A 28 5.96 -6.43 8.05
N VAL A 29 4.85 -5.70 8.00
CA VAL A 29 4.30 -5.18 6.75
C VAL A 29 5.03 -3.90 6.36
N LYS A 30 5.62 -3.91 5.16
CA LYS A 30 6.30 -2.74 4.58
C LYS A 30 5.71 -2.47 3.21
N ALA A 31 5.34 -1.22 2.98
CA ALA A 31 4.89 -0.77 1.67
C ALA A 31 5.99 0.10 1.04
N PHE A 32 6.11 0.00 -0.28
CA PHE A 32 7.08 0.75 -1.07
C PHE A 32 6.37 1.34 -2.29
N SER A 33 6.76 2.56 -2.66
CA SER A 33 6.29 3.25 -3.87
C SER A 33 7.49 3.65 -4.72
N LEU A 34 7.30 3.64 -6.03
CA LEU A 34 8.25 4.15 -7.02
C LEU A 34 7.86 5.60 -7.32
N LYS A 35 8.76 6.55 -7.06
CA LYS A 35 8.56 7.97 -7.42
C LYS A 35 9.61 8.44 -8.43
N ASP A 36 9.14 9.20 -9.42
CA ASP A 36 9.74 10.05 -10.48
C ASP A 36 11.14 9.67 -11.01
N ASN A 37 12.11 9.49 -10.12
CA ASN A 37 13.49 9.18 -10.45
C ASN A 37 13.83 7.69 -10.28
N HIS A 38 12.86 6.79 -10.50
CA HIS A 38 13.02 5.35 -10.22
C HIS A 38 13.45 5.07 -8.77
N SER A 39 13.13 5.99 -7.87
CA SER A 39 13.54 5.91 -6.47
C SER A 39 12.48 5.16 -5.67
N ILE A 40 12.92 4.21 -4.86
CA ILE A 40 12.04 3.46 -3.96
C ILE A 40 11.87 4.26 -2.68
N LYS A 41 10.65 4.74 -2.41
CA LYS A 41 10.29 5.33 -1.12
C LYS A 41 9.49 4.34 -0.27
N LYS A 42 9.80 4.30 1.02
CA LYS A 42 9.00 3.56 2.00
C LYS A 42 7.72 4.33 2.28
N VAL A 43 6.60 3.63 2.25
CA VAL A 43 5.28 4.15 2.59
C VAL A 43 4.95 3.75 4.02
N THR A 44 4.35 4.68 4.77
CA THR A 44 3.85 4.41 6.11
C THR A 44 2.64 3.48 6.01
N VAL A 45 2.71 2.36 6.74
CA VAL A 45 1.62 1.41 6.90
C VAL A 45 1.07 1.62 8.30
N ASP A 46 -0.23 1.91 8.40
CA ASP A 46 -0.94 2.07 9.66
C ASP A 46 -1.97 0.94 9.88
N HIS A 47 -2.76 1.06 10.94
CA HIS A 47 -3.78 0.07 11.29
C HIS A 47 -4.85 -0.11 10.19
N TYR A 48 -5.14 0.96 9.45
CA TYR A 48 -6.17 1.01 8.43
C TYR A 48 -5.65 0.56 7.06
N GLY A 49 -4.37 0.80 6.76
CA GLY A 49 -3.72 0.33 5.54
C GLY A 49 -2.48 1.13 5.17
N ILE A 50 -2.32 1.41 3.88
CA ILE A 50 -1.28 2.32 3.37
C ILE A 50 -1.85 3.73 3.29
N ASN A 51 -1.04 4.74 3.57
CA ASN A 51 -1.46 6.12 3.32
C ASN A 51 -1.77 6.32 1.83
N THR A 52 -3.01 6.65 1.51
CA THR A 52 -3.51 6.82 0.14
C THR A 52 -3.20 8.18 -0.47
N GLU A 53 -2.78 9.17 0.31
CA GLU A 53 -2.38 10.50 -0.18
C GLU A 53 -1.29 10.41 -1.26
N ILE A 54 -0.46 9.36 -1.20
CA ILE A 54 0.58 9.07 -2.21
C ILE A 54 -0.03 8.82 -3.59
N PHE A 55 -1.24 8.26 -3.67
CA PHE A 55 -1.93 8.05 -4.93
C PHE A 55 -2.48 9.35 -5.50
N ASP A 56 -2.95 10.27 -4.65
CA ASP A 56 -3.44 11.57 -5.10
C ASP A 56 -2.31 12.38 -5.75
N ASP A 57 -1.12 12.39 -5.14
CA ASP A 57 0.09 12.97 -5.74
C ASP A 57 0.42 12.35 -7.10
N LEU A 58 0.44 11.01 -7.19
CA LEU A 58 0.73 10.30 -8.44
C LEU A 58 -0.30 10.60 -9.54
N ILE A 59 -1.58 10.72 -9.18
CA ILE A 59 -2.65 11.05 -10.12
C ILE A 59 -2.50 12.49 -10.60
N ALA A 60 -2.16 13.43 -9.70
CA ALA A 60 -1.92 14.82 -10.07
C ALA A 60 -0.73 14.94 -11.04
N ASP A 61 0.40 14.29 -10.73
CA ASP A 61 1.59 14.27 -11.59
C ASP A 61 1.27 13.68 -12.98
N ALA A 62 0.50 12.58 -13.03
CA ALA A 62 0.08 11.96 -14.29
C ALA A 62 -0.85 12.88 -15.12
N ASN A 63 -1.76 13.60 -14.46
CA ASN A 63 -2.65 14.55 -15.12
C ASN A 63 -1.87 15.75 -15.67
N GLU A 64 -0.88 16.28 -14.94
CA GLU A 64 -0.04 17.37 -15.42
C GLU A 64 0.75 16.97 -16.67
N VAL A 65 1.30 15.74 -16.70
CA VAL A 65 1.97 15.19 -17.88
C VAL A 65 0.99 15.02 -19.04
N SER A 66 -0.21 14.52 -18.78
CA SER A 66 -1.26 14.35 -19.79
C SER A 66 -1.66 15.70 -20.41
N ASP A 67 -1.84 16.72 -19.58
CA ASP A 67 -2.15 18.08 -20.03
C ASP A 67 -0.99 18.68 -20.83
N ALA A 68 0.25 18.49 -20.39
CA ALA A 68 1.44 18.97 -21.10
C ALA A 68 1.57 18.31 -22.49
N ILE A 69 1.25 17.02 -22.63
CA ILE A 69 1.21 16.33 -23.92
C ILE A 69 0.08 16.88 -24.78
N TYR A 70 -1.13 16.99 -24.21
CA TYR A 70 -2.33 17.43 -24.93
C TYR A 70 -2.20 18.86 -25.47
N TYR A 71 -1.72 19.80 -24.66
CA TYR A 71 -1.53 21.20 -25.05
C TYR A 71 -0.18 21.46 -25.73
N GLY A 72 0.80 20.57 -25.58
CA GLY A 72 2.11 20.64 -26.22
C GLY A 72 2.11 20.16 -27.67
N ILE A 73 1.19 19.27 -28.04
CA ILE A 73 0.91 18.93 -29.44
C ILE A 73 0.06 20.07 -30.03
N LYS A 74 0.72 21.14 -30.50
CA LYS A 74 0.08 22.10 -31.41
C LYS A 74 -0.03 21.49 -32.81
N GLU A 75 -1.14 21.78 -33.50
CA GLU A 75 -1.25 21.66 -34.96
C GLU A 75 -0.10 22.38 -35.69
#